data_AF-A0A7C3WIK2-F1
#
_entry.id   AF-A0A7C3WIK2-F1
#
_cell.length_a   1.000
_cell.length_b   1.000
_cell.length_c   1.000
_cell.angle_alpha   90.00
_cell.angle_beta   90.00
_cell.angle_gamma   90.00
#
_symmetry.space_group_name_H-M   'P 1'
#
loop_
_entity.id
_entity.type
_entity.pdbx_description
1 polymer ?
#
loop_
_entity_poly.entity_id
_entity_poly.type
_entity_poly.pdbx_seq_one_letter_code
_entity_poly.pdbx_strand_id
1 'polypeptide(L)' 'MRKVADLTVEELRELIATTVWETLQDFLGDPDEGLELQDWVKERLRKSLEARAAGEKGISLEQVAQELGLKQKRRRRVRV' A
#
# COMPACT_ATOMS: atom_id res chain seq x y z
N MET A 1 4.07 -36.57 2.35
CA MET A 1 3.06 -35.49 2.23
C MET A 1 2.54 -35.22 3.63
N ARG A 2 2.61 -33.98 4.12
CA ARG A 2 2.13 -33.61 5.45
C ARG A 2 0.59 -33.59 5.45
N LYS A 3 -0.04 -34.19 6.45
CA LYS A 3 -1.50 -34.16 6.62
C LYS A 3 -1.90 -33.00 7.54
N VAL A 4 -3.14 -32.55 7.42
CA VAL A 4 -3.70 -31.53 8.32
C VAL A 4 -3.67 -32.00 9.79
N ALA A 5 -3.85 -33.31 10.01
CA ALA A 5 -3.73 -33.91 11.34
C ALA A 5 -2.32 -33.82 11.95
N ASP A 6 -1.30 -33.48 11.15
CA ASP A 6 0.08 -33.33 11.60
C ASP A 6 0.43 -31.87 11.97
N LEU A 7 -0.56 -30.96 12.02
CA LEU A 7 -0.38 -29.57 12.45
C LEU A 7 -0.44 -29.47 13.98
N THR A 8 0.41 -28.63 14.57
CA THR A 8 0.19 -28.18 15.94
C THR A 8 -1.03 -27.26 16.02
N VAL A 9 -1.51 -27.01 17.24
CA VAL A 9 -2.62 -26.09 17.47
C VAL A 9 -2.26 -24.67 17.01
N GLU A 10 -1.01 -24.26 17.23
CA GLU A 10 -0.49 -22.96 16.83
C GLU A 10 -0.45 -22.82 15.30
N GLU A 11 0.07 -23.83 14.59
CA GLU A 11 0.12 -23.81 13.12
C GLU A 11 -1.28 -23.82 12.51
N LEU A 12 -2.22 -24.57 13.08
CA LEU A 12 -3.61 -24.58 12.62
C LEU A 12 -4.28 -23.22 12.85
N ARG A 13 -4.04 -22.59 14.00
CA ARG A 13 -4.56 -21.24 14.30
C ARG A 13 -4.01 -20.21 13.31
N GLU A 14 -2.71 -20.27 13.02
CA GLU A 14 -2.06 -19.35 12.08
C GLU A 14 -2.58 -19.53 10.66
N LEU A 15 -2.76 -20.78 10.21
CA LEU A 15 -3.38 -21.09 8.93
C LEU A 15 -4.79 -20.48 8.82
N ILE A 16 -5.65 -20.71 9.82
CA ILE A 16 -7.01 -20.17 9.84
C ILE A 16 -6.99 -18.64 9.83
N ALA A 17 -6.17 -18.02 10.68
CA ALA A 17 -6.07 -16.57 10.77
C ALA A 17 -5.62 -15.96 9.43
N THR A 18 -4.64 -16.58 8.77
CA THR A 18 -4.13 -16.14 7.47
C THR A 18 -5.21 -16.25 6.39
N THR A 19 -5.86 -17.41 6.28
CA THR A 19 -6.93 -17.62 5.30
C THR A 19 -8.10 -16.66 5.51
N VAL A 20 -8.51 -16.43 6.76
CA VAL A 20 -9.56 -15.45 7.08
C VAL A 20 -9.14 -14.04 6.69
N TRP A 21 -7.90 -13.65 7.01
CA TRP A 21 -7.38 -12.33 6.63
C TRP A 21 -7.39 -12.13 5.11
N GLU A 22 -6.84 -13.09 4.36
CA GLU A 22 -6.83 -13.06 2.89
C GLU A 22 -8.25 -12.95 2.33
N THR A 23 -9.18 -13.77 2.83
CA THR A 23 -10.59 -13.73 2.40
C THR A 23 -11.24 -12.39 2.71
N LEU A 24 -10.95 -11.80 3.87
CA LEU A 24 -11.49 -10.48 4.23
C LEU A 24 -10.89 -9.37 3.36
N GLN A 25 -9.63 -9.44 2.98
CA GLN A 25 -9.05 -8.47 2.05
C GLN A 25 -9.73 -8.54 0.68
N ASP A 26 -10.02 -9.75 0.19
CA ASP A 26 -10.74 -9.95 -1.07
C ASP A 26 -12.20 -9.46 -0.97
N PHE A 27 -12.82 -9.59 0.21
CA PHE A 27 -14.23 -9.25 0.41
C PHE A 27 -14.47 -7.76 0.71
N LEU A 28 -13.58 -7.10 1.47
CA LEU A 28 -13.82 -5.76 2.01
C LEU A 28 -13.60 -4.63 1.00
N GLY A 29 -13.10 -4.92 -0.20
CA GLY A 29 -13.00 -3.95 -1.30
C GLY A 29 -12.12 -2.73 -0.98
N ASP A 30 -12.12 -1.76 -1.89
CA ASP A 30 -11.50 -0.45 -1.63
C ASP A 30 -12.48 0.38 -0.80
N PRO A 31 -12.14 0.78 0.45
CA PRO A 31 -13.02 1.59 1.28
C PRO A 31 -13.34 2.95 0.68
N ASP A 32 -12.51 3.44 -0.25
CA ASP A 32 -12.70 4.70 -0.95
C ASP A 32 -13.45 4.55 -2.29
N GLU A 33 -13.91 3.34 -2.64
CA GLU A 33 -14.62 3.08 -3.89
C GLU A 33 -15.89 3.93 -4.01
N GLY A 34 -16.04 4.63 -5.13
CA GLY A 34 -17.18 5.50 -5.41
C GLY A 34 -17.16 6.84 -4.67
N LEU A 35 -16.14 7.14 -3.87
CA LEU A 35 -16.00 8.45 -3.25
C LEU A 35 -15.50 9.49 -4.26
N GLU A 36 -16.01 10.72 -4.15
CA GLU A 36 -15.47 11.86 -4.87
C GLU A 36 -14.32 12.52 -4.11
N LEU A 37 -13.35 13.04 -4.87
CA LEU A 37 -12.31 13.88 -4.32
C LEU A 37 -12.90 15.17 -3.72
N GLN A 38 -12.46 15.50 -2.51
CA GLN A 38 -12.76 16.80 -1.90
C GLN A 38 -12.15 17.95 -2.71
N ASP A 39 -12.78 19.13 -2.67
CA ASP A 39 -12.37 20.28 -3.51
C ASP A 39 -10.92 20.71 -3.28
N TRP A 40 -10.44 20.67 -2.03
CA TRP A 40 -9.05 21.01 -1.73
C TRP A 40 -8.07 20.01 -2.35
N VAL A 41 -8.45 18.73 -2.50
CA VAL A 41 -7.64 17.70 -3.16
C VAL A 41 -7.61 17.97 -4.66
N LYS A 42 -8.78 18.24 -5.27
CA LYS A 42 -8.91 18.59 -6.68
C LYS A 42 -8.02 19.80 -7.04
N GLU A 43 -8.09 20.87 -6.25
CA GLU A 43 -7.31 22.09 -6.49
C GLU A 43 -5.80 21.85 -6.30
N ARG A 44 -5.39 21.09 -5.28
CA ARG A 44 -3.98 20.74 -5.08
C ARG A 44 -3.42 19.90 -6.23
N LEU A 45 -4.20 18.95 -6.74
CA LEU A 45 -3.83 18.14 -7.91
C LEU A 45 -3.72 19.00 -9.17
N ARG A 46 -4.67 19.92 -9.40
CA ARG A 46 -4.63 20.82 -10.54
C ARG A 46 -3.34 21.63 -10.58
N LYS A 47 -2.96 22.25 -9.46
CA LYS A 47 -1.68 22.98 -9.32
C LYS A 47 -0.47 22.10 -9.59
N SER A 48 -0.47 20.88 -9.06
CA SER A 48 0.64 19.94 -9.28
C SER A 48 0.78 19.52 -10.75
N LEU A 49 -0.34 19.32 -11.45
CA LEU A 49 -0.35 18.99 -12.88
C LEU A 49 0.10 20.18 -13.73
N GLU A 50 -0.35 21.40 -13.41
CA GLU A 50 0.07 22.63 -14.09
C GLU A 50 1.58 22.88 -13.94
N ALA A 51 2.12 22.76 -12.72
CA ALA A 51 3.55 22.86 -12.44
C ALA A 51 4.37 21.85 -13.27
N ARG A 52 3.90 20.60 -13.33
CA ARG A 52 4.53 19.55 -14.15
C ARG A 52 4.47 19.86 -15.64
N ALA A 53 3.34 20.39 -16.14
CA ALA A 53 3.19 20.81 -17.53
C ALA A 53 4.11 21.99 -17.88
N ALA A 54 4.36 22.88 -16.92
CA ALA A 54 5.34 23.97 -17.02
C ALA A 54 6.81 23.49 -16.95
N GLY A 55 7.05 22.18 -16.74
CA GLY A 55 8.38 21.58 -16.74
C GLY A 55 9.02 21.48 -15.34
N GLU A 56 8.29 21.79 -14.28
CA GLU A 56 8.78 21.59 -12.91
C GLU A 56 8.97 20.09 -12.64
N LYS A 57 10.11 19.75 -12.04
CA LYS A 57 10.43 18.39 -11.64
C LYS A 57 10.02 18.18 -10.18
N GLY A 58 9.52 16.99 -9.89
CA GLY A 58 9.31 16.56 -8.51
C GLY A 58 10.63 16.46 -7.74
N ILE A 59 10.50 16.37 -6.41
CA ILE A 59 11.61 16.11 -5.50
C ILE A 59 11.98 14.62 -5.48
N SER A 60 13.18 14.31 -5.04
CA SER A 60 13.65 12.92 -4.95
C SER A 60 12.93 12.16 -3.83
N LEU A 61 12.89 10.83 -3.92
CA LEU A 61 12.32 9.99 -2.87
C LEU A 61 13.06 10.19 -1.53
N GLU A 62 14.37 10.40 -1.58
CA GLU A 62 15.21 10.68 -0.41
C GLU A 62 14.79 11.99 0.26
N GLN A 63 14.53 13.04 -0.53
CA GLN A 63 14.06 14.34 -0.03
C GLN A 63 12.68 14.20 0.63
N VAL A 64 11.72 13.52 -0.03
CA VAL A 64 10.39 13.23 0.54
C VAL A 64 10.51 12.47 1.86
N ALA A 65 11.35 11.44 1.91
CA ALA A 65 11.54 10.64 3.11
C ALA A 65 12.13 11.46 4.26
N GLN A 66 13.05 12.38 3.97
CA GLN A 66 13.61 13.31 4.96
C GLN A 66 12.55 14.27 5.49
N GLU A 67 11.75 14.89 4.62
CA GLU A 67 10.68 15.82 5.01
C GLU A 67 9.59 15.14 5.85
N LEU A 68 9.29 13.87 5.57
CA LEU A 68 8.28 13.09 6.29
C LEU A 68 8.83 12.27 7.47
N GLY A 69 10.13 12.35 7.76
CA GLY A 69 10.77 11.58 8.84
C GLY A 69 10.74 10.06 8.65
N LEU A 70 10.62 9.58 7.41
CA LEU A 70 10.50 8.17 7.08
C LEU A 70 11.89 7.51 6.95
N LYS A 71 12.10 6.39 7.66
CA LYS A 71 13.29 5.55 7.47
C LYS A 71 13.18 4.84 6.12
N GLN A 72 14.10 5.13 5.18
CA GLN A 72 14.14 4.47 3.87
C GLN A 72 14.30 2.95 4.04
N LYS A 73 13.22 2.18 3.86
CA LYS A 73 13.32 0.73 3.66
C LYS A 73 13.74 0.51 2.21
N ARG A 74 14.99 0.09 2.00
CA ARG A 74 15.47 -0.37 0.69
C ARG A 74 14.55 -1.48 0.21
N ARG A 75 13.66 -1.19 -0.76
CA ARG A 75 12.94 -2.24 -1.48
C ARG A 75 14.00 -3.11 -2.16
N ARG A 76 14.18 -4.34 -1.66
CA ARG A 76 14.95 -5.37 -2.37
C ARG A 76 14.25 -5.56 -3.72
N ARG A 77 14.86 -5.07 -4.80
CA ARG A 77 14.43 -5.43 -6.15
C ARG A 77 14.56 -6.94 -6.26
N VAL A 78 13.44 -7.65 -6.28
CA VAL A 78 13.39 -9.02 -6.79
C VAL A 78 13.64 -8.89 -8.28
N ARG A 79 14.79 -9.38 -8.72
CA ARG A 79 15.12 -9.49 -10.14
C ARG A 79 14.34 -10.71 -10.65
N VAL A 80 13.34 -10.47 -11.49
CA VAL A 80 12.69 -11.51 -12.31
C VAL A 80 13.66 -11.90 -13.42
#